data_AF-A0A2V7AZ97-F1
#
_entry.id   AF-A0A2V7AZ97-F1
#
_cell.length_a   1.000
_cell.length_b   1.000
_cell.length_c   1.000
_cell.angle_alpha   90.00
_cell.angle_beta   90.00
_cell.angle_gamma   90.00
#
_symmetry.space_group_name_H-M   'P 1'
#
loop_
_entity.id
_entity.type
_entity.pdbx_description
1 polymer ?
#
loop_
_entity_poly.entity_id
_entity_poly.type
_entity_poly.pdbx_seq_one_letter_code
_entity_poly.pdbx_strand_id
1 'polypeptide(L)' 'MTHSSASLRFIVEELGAARVLMGGDYPFDLGVADPVGFLAGAGLDDATRLAIEGGNASGFLR' A
#
# COMPACT_ATOMS: atom_id res chain seq x y z
N MET A 1 14.75 1.91 -8.38
CA MET A 1 13.34 2.33 -8.64
C MET A 1 12.40 1.15 -8.44
N THR A 2 12.32 0.60 -7.24
CA THR A 2 11.47 -0.57 -6.91
C THR A 2 10.04 -0.18 -6.51
N HIS A 3 9.87 1.04 -5.97
CA HIS A 3 8.56 1.57 -5.57
C HIS A 3 8.02 2.51 -6.64
N SER A 4 6.85 2.19 -7.21
CA SER A 4 6.19 3.04 -8.21
C SER A 4 4.67 3.04 -8.03
N SER A 5 4.05 4.20 -8.21
CA SER A 5 2.58 4.34 -8.16
C SER A 5 1.91 3.49 -9.24
N ALA A 6 2.55 3.32 -10.40
CA ALA A 6 2.03 2.49 -11.48
C ALA A 6 1.97 1.01 -11.08
N SER A 7 3.04 0.49 -10.46
CA SER A 7 3.08 -0.88 -9.94
C SER A 7 2.03 -1.11 -8.86
N LEU A 8 1.84 -0.13 -7.95
CA LEU A 8 0.81 -0.24 -6.93
C LEU A 8 -0.59 -0.30 -7.53
N ARG A 9 -0.94 0.61 -8.46
CA ARG A 9 -2.25 0.59 -9.12
C ARG A 9 -2.50 -0.73 -9.84
N PHE A 10 -1.50 -1.24 -10.56
CA PHE A 10 -1.59 -2.54 -11.23
C PHE A 10 -1.88 -3.68 -10.25
N ILE A 11 -1.17 -3.73 -9.11
CA ILE A 11 -1.39 -4.76 -8.08
C ILE A 11 -2.80 -4.64 -7.49
N VAL A 12 -3.27 -3.41 -7.22
CA VAL A 12 -4.63 -3.18 -6.71
C VAL A 12 -5.69 -3.61 -7.72
N GLU A 13 -5.49 -3.35 -9.00
CA GLU A 13 -6.39 -3.75 -10.09
C GLU A 13 -6.48 -5.27 -10.20
N GLU A 14 -5.35 -5.97 -10.20
CA GLU A 14 -5.29 -7.42 -10.38
C GLU A 14 -5.75 -8.21 -9.14
N LEU A 15 -5.33 -7.78 -7.95
CA LEU A 15 -5.59 -8.52 -6.70
C LEU A 15 -6.82 -8.02 -5.95
N GLY A 16 -7.29 -6.82 -6.25
CA GLY A 16 -8.31 -6.12 -5.48
C GLY A 16 -7.75 -5.48 -4.20
N ALA A 17 -8.27 -4.29 -3.88
CA ALA A 17 -7.80 -3.47 -2.75
C ALA A 17 -7.74 -4.22 -1.41
N ALA A 18 -8.68 -5.13 -1.14
CA ALA A 18 -8.77 -5.88 0.13
C ALA A 18 -7.61 -6.87 0.36
N ARG A 19 -6.82 -7.19 -0.67
CA ARG A 19 -5.71 -8.16 -0.59
C ARG A 19 -4.33 -7.50 -0.54
N VAL A 20 -4.28 -6.17 -0.45
CA VAL A 20 -3.04 -5.38 -0.48
C VAL A 20 -2.82 -4.76 0.89
N LEU A 21 -1.61 -4.90 1.44
CA LEU A 21 -1.23 -4.39 2.76
C LEU A 21 0.02 -3.54 2.64
N MET A 22 0.11 -2.47 3.42
CA MET A 22 1.35 -1.70 3.57
C MET A 22 2.39 -2.49 4.36
N GLY A 23 3.62 -2.54 3.85
CA GLY A 23 4.79 -3.12 4.51
C GLY A 23 5.98 -2.16 4.47
N GLY A 24 6.71 -2.05 5.58
CA GLY A 24 7.84 -1.12 5.73
C GLY A 24 9.23 -1.73 5.54
N ASP A 25 9.33 -3.04 5.30
CA ASP A 25 10.59 -3.80 5.17
C ASP A 25 11.57 -3.75 6.37
N TYR A 26 11.13 -3.30 7.55
CA TYR A 26 11.96 -3.32 8.78
C TYR A 26 12.43 -4.75 9.13
N PRO A 27 13.72 -4.95 9.53
CA PRO A 27 14.75 -3.96 9.86
C PRO A 27 15.64 -3.48 8.70
N PHE A 28 15.28 -3.81 7.45
CA PHE A 28 16.03 -3.37 6.29
C PHE A 28 15.57 -1.97 5.83
N ASP A 29 16.51 -1.17 5.32
CA ASP A 29 16.24 0.17 4.78
C ASP A 29 15.82 0.11 3.29
N LEU A 30 14.87 -0.80 2.97
CA LEU A 30 14.35 -1.01 1.61
C LEU A 30 12.97 -0.38 1.41
N GLY A 31 12.31 0.02 2.48
CA GLY A 31 10.98 0.62 2.47
C GLY A 31 10.94 2.03 1.86
N VAL A 32 9.72 2.56 1.73
CA VAL A 32 9.49 3.95 1.35
C VAL A 32 9.57 4.83 2.60
N ALA A 33 10.35 5.92 2.55
CA ALA A 33 10.53 6.83 3.70
C ALA A 33 9.22 7.48 4.18
N ASP A 34 8.34 7.83 3.25
CA ASP A 34 6.98 8.32 3.53
C ASP A 34 5.95 7.43 2.80
N PRO A 35 5.56 6.29 3.40
CA PRO A 35 4.66 5.35 2.75
C PRO A 35 3.22 5.91 2.64
N VAL A 36 2.82 6.80 3.54
CA VAL A 36 1.50 7.46 3.50
C VAL A 36 1.46 8.50 2.38
N GLY A 37 2.48 9.35 2.27
CA GLY A 37 2.61 10.30 1.16
C GLY A 37 2.71 9.60 -0.19
N PHE A 38 3.39 8.45 -0.27
CA PHE A 38 3.42 7.62 -1.47
C PHE A 38 2.03 7.12 -1.89
N LEU A 39 1.22 6.62 -0.93
CA LEU A 39 -0.15 6.20 -1.22
C LEU A 39 -1.05 7.37 -1.64
N ALA A 40 -0.90 8.54 -1.01
CA ALA A 40 -1.63 9.74 -1.40
C ALA A 40 -1.31 10.18 -2.84
N GLY A 41 -0.06 10.01 -3.27
CA GLY A 41 0.39 10.26 -4.64
C GLY A 41 0.12 9.12 -5.64
N ALA A 42 -0.52 8.02 -5.22
CA ALA A 42 -0.69 6.85 -6.07
C ALA A 42 -1.86 6.95 -7.08
N GLY A 43 -2.77 7.90 -6.88
CA GLY A 43 -3.98 8.06 -7.70
C GLY A 43 -5.05 7.00 -7.43
N LEU A 44 -5.09 6.45 -6.21
CA LEU A 44 -6.14 5.56 -5.72
C LEU A 44 -7.28 6.37 -5.11
N ASP A 45 -8.49 5.82 -5.09
CA ASP A 45 -9.59 6.40 -4.33
C ASP A 45 -9.35 6.31 -2.81
N ASP A 46 -10.04 7.14 -2.04
CA ASP A 46 -9.84 7.23 -0.59
C ASP A 46 -10.16 5.92 0.15
N ALA A 47 -11.16 5.15 -0.30
CA ALA A 47 -11.52 3.90 0.35
C ALA A 47 -10.42 2.85 0.17
N THR A 48 -9.89 2.73 -1.06
CA THR A 48 -8.75 1.88 -1.37
C THR A 48 -7.51 2.29 -0.57
N ARG A 49 -7.20 3.58 -0.51
CA ARG A 49 -6.04 4.09 0.25
C ARG A 49 -6.15 3.73 1.73
N LEU A 50 -7.27 4.05 2.37
CA LEU A 50 -7.50 3.77 3.79
C LEU A 50 -7.47 2.26 4.11
N ALA A 51 -7.94 1.41 3.20
CA ALA A 51 -7.85 -0.02 3.34
C ALA A 51 -6.38 -0.49 3.40
N ILE A 52 -5.53 0.01 2.49
CA ILE A 52 -4.12 -0.39 2.39
C ILE A 52 -3.27 0.19 3.52
N GLU A 53 -3.57 1.41 3.99
CA GLU A 53 -2.84 2.07 5.09
C GLU A 53 -2.90 1.30 6.41
N GLY A 54 -3.94 0.49 6.64
CA GLY A 54 -4.04 -0.31 7.85
C GLY A 54 -5.36 -1.03 8.05
N GLY A 55 -6.42 -0.68 7.31
CA GLY A 55 -7.71 -1.36 7.40
C GLY A 55 -7.62 -2.87 7.14
N ASN A 56 -6.92 -3.25 6.06
CA ASN A 56 -6.70 -4.65 5.69
C ASN A 56 -5.84 -5.38 6.72
N ALA A 57 -4.76 -4.74 7.19
CA ALA A 57 -3.89 -5.31 8.22
C ALA A 57 -4.64 -5.58 9.53
N SER A 58 -5.48 -4.64 9.97
CA SER A 58 -6.31 -4.79 11.17
C SER A 58 -7.29 -5.96 11.07
N GLY A 59 -7.87 -6.20 9.88
CA GLY A 59 -8.71 -7.37 9.62
C GLY A 59 -7.94 -8.69 9.55
N PHE A 60 -6.72 -8.65 8.99
CA PHE A 60 -5.89 -9.84 8.75
C PHE A 60 -5.13 -10.33 9.99
N LEU A 61 -4.71 -9.44 10.88
CA LEU A 61 -3.85 -9.74 12.04
C LEU A 61 -4.63 -10.01 13.34
N ARG A 62 -5.96 -10.10 13.26
CA ARG A 62 -6.80 -10.56 14.38
C ARG A 62 -6.82 -12.07 14.45
#